data_AF-A0AA39FGX0-F1
#
_entry.id   AF-A0AA39FGX0-F1
#
_cell.length_a   1.000
_cell.length_b   1.000
_cell.length_c   1.000
_cell.angle_alpha   90.00
_cell.angle_beta   90.00
_cell.angle_gamma   90.00
#
_symmetry.space_group_name_H-M   'P 1'
#
loop_
_entity.id
_entity.type
_entity.pdbx_description
1 polymer ?
#
loop_
_entity_poly.entity_id
_entity_poly.type
_entity_poly.pdbx_seq_one_letter_code
_entity_poly.pdbx_strand_id
1 'polypeptide(L)'
;MFTKSIREKGKKLAFCHIKHVEEYIDSNINNKLIAKCIRQTSVTEAPYSLGIEINDEREVVRAQCTCIAKETGECKHIAAFIHRINNDRSVSKTSVEQEWGFPSITYLAKEKYSRG
;
A
#
# COMPACT_ATOMS: atom_id res chain seq x y z
N MET A 1 14.31 13.45 -6.73
CA MET A 1 14.45 12.55 -5.56
C MET A 1 13.46 13.03 -4.49
N PHE A 2 12.55 12.18 -3.99
CA PHE A 2 11.45 12.65 -3.12
C PHE A 2 11.93 13.43 -1.88
N THR A 3 11.28 14.57 -1.62
CA THR A 3 11.49 15.32 -0.37
C THR A 3 11.12 14.47 0.86
N LYS A 4 11.71 14.78 2.01
CA LYS A 4 11.45 14.06 3.27
C LYS A 4 9.96 14.04 3.63
N SER A 5 9.29 15.20 3.49
CA SER A 5 7.86 15.37 3.75
C SER A 5 6.99 14.46 2.88
N ILE A 6 7.31 14.32 1.59
CA ILE A 6 6.54 13.47 0.67
C ILE A 6 6.72 11.99 1.00
N ARG A 7 7.94 11.57 1.36
CA ARG A 7 8.21 10.20 1.81
C ARG A 7 7.39 9.83 3.05
N GLU A 8 7.35 10.68 4.05
CA GLU A 8 6.57 10.43 5.29
C GLU A 8 5.06 10.36 5.01
N LYS A 9 4.53 11.25 4.17
CA LYS A 9 3.12 11.20 3.74
C LYS A 9 2.82 9.92 2.95
N GLY A 10 3.74 9.50 2.07
CA GLY A 10 3.62 8.28 1.30
C GLY A 10 3.58 7.03 2.18
N LYS A 11 4.45 6.94 3.18
CA LYS A 11 4.46 5.82 4.14
C LYS A 11 3.11 5.65 4.84
N LYS A 12 2.54 6.75 5.34
CA LYS A 12 1.22 6.74 6.01
C LYS A 12 0.10 6.29 5.06
N LEU A 13 0.21 6.63 3.77
CA LEU A 13 -0.79 6.30 2.76
C LEU A 13 -0.72 4.83 2.30
N ALA A 14 0.49 4.25 2.26
CA ALA A 14 0.77 2.95 1.66
C ALA A 14 -0.05 1.79 2.25
N PHE A 15 -0.36 1.84 3.54
CA PHE A 15 -0.98 0.72 4.26
C PHE A 15 -2.41 0.41 3.80
N CYS A 16 -3.24 1.43 3.60
CA CYS A 16 -4.68 1.25 3.34
C CYS A 16 -5.08 1.56 1.90
N HIS A 17 -4.38 2.49 1.23
CA HIS A 17 -4.88 3.07 -0.01
C HIS A 17 -4.29 2.45 -1.28
N ILE A 18 -3.12 1.81 -1.21
CA ILE A 18 -2.51 1.15 -2.37
C ILE A 18 -3.07 -0.28 -2.50
N LYS A 19 -3.64 -0.59 -3.66
CA LYS A 19 -4.29 -1.87 -3.99
C LYS A 19 -3.92 -2.30 -5.40
N HIS A 20 -4.16 -3.58 -5.71
CA HIS A 20 -3.95 -4.18 -7.04
C HIS A 20 -2.55 -3.92 -7.58
N VAL A 21 -1.53 -4.29 -6.79
CA VAL A 21 -0.14 -4.21 -7.22
C VAL A 21 0.15 -5.39 -8.14
N GLU A 22 0.54 -5.12 -9.36
CA GLU A 22 0.87 -6.12 -10.37
C GLU A 22 2.18 -5.74 -11.06
N GLU A 23 3.00 -6.75 -11.34
CA GLU A 23 4.25 -6.62 -12.08
C GLU A 23 4.08 -7.28 -13.44
N TYR A 24 4.34 -6.52 -14.50
CA TYR A 24 4.32 -6.97 -15.89
C TYR A 24 5.77 -7.06 -16.37
N ILE A 25 6.20 -8.29 -16.64
CA ILE A 25 7.53 -8.59 -17.16
C ILE A 25 7.40 -8.69 -18.67
N ASP A 26 8.13 -7.84 -19.40
CA ASP A 26 8.19 -7.88 -20.86
C ASP A 26 9.64 -8.16 -21.27
N SER A 27 9.87 -9.18 -22.09
CA SER A 27 11.21 -9.60 -22.47
C SER A 27 11.95 -8.58 -23.36
N ASN A 28 11.25 -7.59 -23.90
CA ASN A 28 11.82 -6.60 -24.82
C ASN A 28 11.83 -5.16 -24.26
N ILE A 29 11.21 -4.91 -23.10
CA ILE A 29 11.01 -3.56 -22.53
C ILE A 29 11.26 -3.60 -21.02
N ASN A 30 11.63 -2.47 -20.42
CA ASN A 30 11.66 -2.26 -18.96
C ASN A 30 10.42 -2.85 -18.27
N ASN A 31 10.63 -3.58 -17.17
CA ASN A 31 9.55 -4.17 -16.39
C ASN A 31 8.62 -3.07 -15.84
N LYS A 32 7.31 -3.34 -15.86
CA LYS A 32 6.30 -2.35 -15.49
C LYS A 32 5.51 -2.80 -14.27
N LEU A 33 5.58 -2.01 -13.22
CA LEU A 33 4.80 -2.15 -12.00
C LEU A 33 3.59 -1.22 -12.07
N ILE A 34 2.39 -1.75 -11.88
CA ILE A 34 1.16 -0.95 -11.81
C ILE A 34 0.46 -1.12 -10.47
N ALA A 35 -0.25 -0.08 -10.06
CA ALA A 35 -1.11 -0.11 -8.88
C ALA A 35 -2.26 0.88 -8.97
N LYS A 36 -3.25 0.70 -8.09
CA LYS A 36 -4.34 1.63 -7.87
C LYS A 36 -4.24 2.25 -6.48
N CYS A 37 -4.46 3.55 -6.38
CA CYS A 37 -4.49 4.28 -5.13
C CYS A 37 -5.88 4.85 -4.86
N ILE A 38 -6.55 4.32 -3.84
CA ILE A 38 -7.85 4.82 -3.38
C ILE A 38 -7.68 6.25 -2.86
N ARG A 39 -8.59 7.15 -3.23
CA ARG A 39 -8.58 8.54 -2.79
C ARG A 39 -8.87 8.65 -1.30
N GLN A 40 -8.27 9.62 -0.61
CA GLN A 40 -8.48 9.81 0.83
C GLN A 40 -9.79 10.54 1.15
N THR A 41 -10.19 11.51 0.32
CA THR A 41 -11.34 12.40 0.57
C THR A 41 -12.53 12.16 -0.35
N SER A 42 -12.30 11.56 -1.52
CA SER A 42 -13.33 11.32 -2.54
C SER A 42 -13.39 9.83 -2.88
N VAL A 43 -13.71 8.98 -1.89
CA VAL A 43 -13.66 7.51 -2.02
C VAL A 43 -14.65 6.94 -3.05
N THR A 44 -15.64 7.73 -3.47
CA THR A 44 -16.60 7.38 -4.52
C THR A 44 -16.08 7.63 -5.94
N GLU A 45 -15.01 8.42 -6.09
CA GLU A 45 -14.38 8.67 -7.38
C GLU A 45 -13.37 7.58 -7.74
N ALA A 46 -13.08 7.46 -9.05
CA ALA A 46 -12.13 6.48 -9.55
C ALA A 46 -10.74 6.62 -8.87
N PRO A 47 -10.14 5.50 -8.41
CA PRO A 47 -8.80 5.49 -7.83
C PRO A 47 -7.75 6.08 -8.78
N TYR A 48 -6.70 6.68 -8.21
CA TYR A 48 -5.55 7.10 -9.00
C TYR A 48 -4.83 5.86 -9.56
N SER A 49 -4.44 5.92 -10.83
CA SER A 49 -3.62 4.90 -11.46
C SER A 49 -2.16 5.28 -11.28
N LEU A 50 -1.36 4.31 -10.82
CA LEU A 50 0.07 4.43 -10.60
C LEU A 50 0.79 3.46 -11.53
N GLY A 51 1.89 3.93 -12.12
CA GLY A 51 2.78 3.12 -12.94
C GLY A 51 4.23 3.46 -12.64
N ILE A 52 5.06 2.45 -12.50
CA ILE A 52 6.51 2.57 -12.34
C ILE A 52 7.15 1.64 -13.37
N GLU A 53 8.09 2.17 -14.13
CA GLU A 53 8.96 1.39 -15.03
C GLU A 53 10.30 1.21 -14.33
N ILE A 54 10.78 -0.02 -14.28
CA ILE A 54 12.06 -0.39 -13.67
C ILE A 54 12.98 -1.03 -14.72
N ASN A 55 14.28 -0.78 -14.61
CA ASN A 55 15.30 -1.48 -15.40
C ASN A 55 15.61 -2.86 -14.80
N ASP A 56 16.56 -3.56 -15.43
CA ASP A 56 17.02 -4.88 -15.00
C ASP A 56 17.69 -4.85 -13.62
N GLU A 57 18.28 -3.72 -13.23
CA GLU A 57 18.83 -3.46 -11.89
C GLU A 57 17.76 -3.13 -10.82
N ARG A 58 16.47 -3.18 -11.19
CA ARG A 58 15.30 -2.80 -10.36
C ARG A 58 15.32 -1.36 -9.86
N GLU A 59 15.99 -0.48 -10.60
CA GLU A 59 15.95 0.97 -10.40
C GLU A 59 14.78 1.58 -11.15
N VAL A 60 14.16 2.59 -10.55
CA VAL A 60 13.03 3.29 -11.16
C VAL A 60 13.53 4.19 -12.30
N VAL A 61 13.17 3.83 -13.53
CA VAL A 61 13.45 4.62 -14.74
C VAL A 61 12.39 5.72 -14.90
N ARG A 62 11.13 5.37 -14.68
CA ARG A 62 10.00 6.29 -14.86
C ARG A 62 8.89 6.01 -13.85
N ALA A 63 8.22 7.07 -13.40
CA ALA A 63 7.05 6.97 -12.54
C ALA A 63 5.94 7.89 -13.03
N GLN A 64 4.70 7.40 -12.99
CA GLN A 64 3.51 8.13 -13.43
C GLN A 64 2.35 7.91 -12.47
N CYS A 65 1.63 8.99 -12.16
CA CYS A 65 0.46 8.97 -11.30
C CYS A 65 -0.64 9.83 -11.92
N THR A 66 -1.89 9.40 -11.87
CA THR A 66 -3.02 10.21 -12.41
C THR A 66 -3.54 11.31 -11.48
N CYS A 67 -2.84 11.64 -10.39
CA CYS A 67 -3.21 12.74 -9.50
C CYS A 67 -2.91 14.12 -10.09
N ILE A 68 -3.29 15.21 -9.41
CA ILE A 68 -3.03 16.58 -9.90
C ILE A 68 -1.53 16.86 -10.08
N ALA A 69 -0.67 16.25 -9.25
CA ALA A 69 0.79 16.39 -9.32
C ALA A 69 1.46 15.55 -10.44
N LYS A 70 0.69 15.14 -11.47
CA LYS A 70 1.09 14.32 -12.64
C LYS A 70 2.48 14.66 -13.20
N GLU A 71 2.78 15.94 -13.34
CA GLU A 71 3.94 16.42 -14.09
C GLU A 71 5.27 16.30 -13.35
N THR A 72 5.24 16.31 -12.01
CA THR A 72 6.47 16.27 -11.22
C THR A 72 7.01 14.85 -11.01
N GLY A 73 6.16 13.81 -11.13
CA GLY A 73 6.51 12.44 -10.75
C GLY A 73 6.77 12.23 -9.24
N GLU A 74 6.84 13.31 -8.46
CA GLU A 74 7.21 13.31 -7.05
C GLU A 74 5.99 13.34 -6.11
N CYS A 75 4.88 12.69 -6.47
CA CYS A 75 3.70 12.74 -5.62
C CYS A 75 3.77 11.75 -4.45
N LYS A 76 3.03 12.04 -3.37
CA LYS A 76 2.91 11.14 -2.21
C LYS A 76 2.39 9.74 -2.57
N HIS A 77 1.65 9.61 -3.68
CA HIS A 77 1.10 8.34 -4.14
C HIS A 77 2.19 7.42 -4.71
N ILE A 78 3.15 7.95 -5.50
CA ILE A 78 4.29 7.16 -5.97
C ILE A 78 5.20 6.78 -4.82
N ALA A 79 5.46 7.72 -3.89
CA ALA A 79 6.22 7.40 -2.68
C ALA A 79 5.56 6.29 -1.85
N ALA A 80 4.23 6.30 -1.75
CA ALA A 80 3.46 5.24 -1.11
C ALA A 80 3.57 3.91 -1.84
N PHE A 81 3.53 3.93 -3.18
CA PHE A 81 3.63 2.72 -4.00
C PHE A 81 5.00 2.06 -3.88
N ILE A 82 6.09 2.83 -4.00
CA ILE A 82 7.46 2.33 -3.78
C ILE A 82 7.60 1.78 -2.36
N HIS A 83 7.08 2.49 -1.36
CA HIS A 83 7.12 2.02 0.02
C HIS A 83 6.35 0.71 0.19
N ARG A 84 5.17 0.59 -0.43
CA ARG A 84 4.36 -0.63 -0.41
C ARG A 84 5.16 -1.79 -1.01
N ILE A 85 5.67 -1.68 -2.23
CA ILE A 85 6.43 -2.76 -2.89
C ILE A 85 7.61 -3.22 -2.01
N ASN A 86 8.35 -2.28 -1.44
CA ASN A 86 9.54 -2.61 -0.64
C ASN A 86 9.22 -3.16 0.77
N ASN A 87 7.99 -3.04 1.26
CA ASN A 87 7.61 -3.43 2.62
C ASN A 87 6.48 -4.46 2.67
N ASP A 88 5.81 -4.73 1.55
CA ASP A 88 4.83 -5.80 1.47
C ASP A 88 5.58 -7.14 1.49
N ARG A 89 5.61 -7.76 2.66
CA ARG A 89 5.81 -9.20 2.75
C ARG A 89 4.52 -9.86 2.30
N SER A 90 4.63 -10.88 1.46
CA SER A 90 3.57 -11.83 1.09
C SER A 90 3.13 -12.70 2.27
N VAL A 91 2.86 -12.09 3.43
CA VAL A 91 2.23 -12.75 4.57
C VAL A 91 0.73 -12.73 4.33
N SER A 92 0.20 -13.91 4.03
CA SER A 92 -1.23 -14.14 3.94
C SER A 92 -1.88 -13.88 5.31
N LYS A 93 -3.20 -13.63 5.33
CA LYS A 93 -3.97 -13.59 6.59
C LYS A 93 -3.95 -14.92 7.37
N THR A 94 -3.45 -15.99 6.77
CA THR A 94 -3.19 -17.30 7.42
C THR A 94 -1.79 -17.43 7.98
N SER A 95 -0.90 -16.46 7.74
CA SER A 95 0.46 -16.42 8.30
C SER A 95 0.52 -15.81 9.70
N VAL A 96 -0.60 -15.26 10.18
CA VAL A 96 -0.77 -14.74 11.53
C VAL A 96 -1.65 -15.70 12.33
N GLU A 97 -1.37 -15.86 13.61
CA GLU A 97 -2.21 -16.67 14.49
C GLU A 97 -3.65 -16.13 14.49
N GLN A 98 -4.63 -17.02 14.49
CA GLN A 98 -6.04 -16.68 14.43
C GLN A 98 -6.50 -16.09 15.78
N GLU A 99 -6.86 -14.80 15.83
CA GLU A 99 -7.34 -14.14 17.05
C GLU A 99 -8.87 -14.16 17.23
N TRP A 100 -9.64 -14.60 16.24
CA TRP A 100 -11.11 -14.69 16.38
C TRP A 100 -11.48 -15.80 17.36
N GLY A 101 -12.18 -15.43 18.43
CA GLY A 101 -12.71 -16.36 19.43
C GLY A 101 -11.86 -16.50 20.69
N PHE A 102 -10.84 -15.68 20.92
CA PHE A 102 -10.18 -15.60 22.22
C PHE A 102 -10.94 -14.61 23.12
N PRO A 103 -11.78 -15.06 24.06
CA PRO A 103 -12.43 -14.14 24.99
C PRO A 103 -11.35 -13.37 25.76
N SER A 104 -11.50 -12.04 25.83
CA SER A 104 -10.58 -11.22 26.62
C SER A 104 -10.59 -11.70 28.08
N ILE A 105 -9.47 -11.52 28.80
CA ILE A 105 -9.42 -11.82 30.24
C ILE A 105 -10.56 -11.09 30.99
N THR A 106 -10.93 -9.89 30.52
CA THR A 106 -12.06 -9.12 31.03
C THR A 106 -13.42 -9.80 30.80
N TYR A 107 -13.60 -10.48 29.67
CA TYR A 107 -14.79 -11.28 29.38
C TYR A 107 -14.87 -12.51 30.30
N LEU A 108 -13.76 -13.24 30.45
CA LEU A 108 -13.66 -14.40 31.36
C LEU A 108 -13.86 -14.01 32.83
N ALA A 109 -13.39 -12.82 33.23
CA ALA A 109 -13.58 -12.29 34.58
C ALA A 109 -15.06 -11.92 34.86
N LYS A 110 -15.80 -11.42 33.86
CA LYS A 110 -17.23 -11.10 34.01
C LYS A 110 -18.07 -12.36 34.22
N GLU A 111 -17.82 -13.44 33.48
CA GLU A 111 -18.57 -14.71 33.65
C GLU A 111 -18.35 -15.36 35.02
N LYS A 112 -17.16 -15.19 35.63
CA LYS A 112 -16.86 -15.78 36.95
C LYS A 112 -17.60 -15.11 38.12
N TYR A 113 -18.00 -13.84 37.98
CA TYR A 113 -18.59 -13.05 39.07
C TYR A 113 -20.00 -12.54 38.78
N SER A 114 -20.65 -13.01 37.72
CA SER A 114 -22.08 -12.79 37.49
C SER A 114 -22.90 -14.01 37.92
N ARG A 115 -22.96 -14.25 39.23
CA ARG A 115 -24.06 -15.01 39.84
C ARG A 115 -24.55 -14.20 41.03
N GLY A 116 -25.70 -13.55 40.84
CA GLY A 116 -26.54 -13.13 41.96
C GLY A 116 -27.15 -14.34 42.66
#